data_AF-A0A937Z9N1-F1
#
_entry.id   AF-A0A937Z9N1-F1
#
_cell.length_a   1.000
_cell.length_b   1.000
_cell.length_c   1.000
_cell.angle_alpha   90.00
_cell.angle_beta   90.00
_cell.angle_gamma   90.00
#
_symmetry.space_group_name_H-M   'P 1'
#
loop_
_entity.id
_entity.type
_entity.pdbx_description
1 polymer ?
#
loop_
_entity_poly.entity_id
_entity_poly.type
_entity_poly.pdbx_seq_one_letter_code
_entity_poly.pdbx_strand_id
1 'polypeptide(L)' 'PKIHEHAGGPPHGYGIRDEAGRVVLFYSFNTDLSDGWESPEVHDDPPEAREAALRMGVNIVVYALTY' A
#
# COMPACT_ATOMS: atom_id res chain seq x y z
N PRO A 1 -1.52 5.05 1.08
CA PRO A 1 -1.10 6.33 0.46
C PRO A 1 -1.30 6.23 -1.06
N LYS A 2 -1.48 7.34 -1.78
CA LYS A 2 -1.36 7.36 -3.25
C LYS A 2 0.10 7.56 -3.61
N ILE A 3 0.63 6.72 -4.48
CA ILE A 3 2.04 6.76 -4.88
C ILE A 3 2.16 7.30 -6.30
N HIS A 4 1.60 6.59 -7.27
CA HIS A 4 1.65 6.94 -8.69
C HIS A 4 0.24 7.12 -9.27
N GLU A 5 0.10 7.87 -10.36
CA GLU A 5 -1.19 8.06 -11.03
C GLU A 5 -1.24 7.28 -12.35
N HIS A 6 -2.15 6.30 -12.44
CA HIS A 6 -2.35 5.49 -13.65
C HIS A 6 -3.67 5.78 -14.36
N ALA A 7 -4.79 5.63 -13.64
CA ALA A 7 -6.14 5.67 -14.23
C ALA A 7 -7.03 6.78 -13.66
N GLY A 8 -6.51 7.61 -12.73
CA GLY A 8 -7.29 8.60 -12.00
C GLY A 8 -8.13 7.99 -10.86
N GLY A 9 -8.58 8.87 -9.97
CA GLY A 9 -9.54 8.55 -8.92
C GLY A 9 -8.93 8.39 -7.51
N PRO A 10 -9.78 8.43 -6.48
CA PRO A 10 -9.31 8.52 -5.10
C PRO A 10 -8.68 7.19 -4.62
N PRO A 11 -7.52 7.23 -3.94
CA PRO A 11 -6.88 6.05 -3.35
C PRO A 11 -7.70 5.52 -2.17
N HIS A 12 -7.86 4.20 -2.08
CA HIS A 12 -8.54 3.55 -0.96
C HIS A 12 -7.82 2.28 -0.51
N GLY A 13 -7.80 2.06 0.82
CA GLY A 13 -7.45 0.77 1.41
C GLY A 13 -8.72 0.09 1.89
N TYR A 14 -9.07 -1.05 1.31
CA TYR A 14 -10.17 -1.89 1.75
C TYR A 14 -9.65 -3.08 2.55
N GLY A 15 -10.48 -3.62 3.43
CA GLY A 15 -10.13 -4.83 4.16
C GLY A 15 -11.34 -5.68 4.49
N ILE A 16 -11.18 -7.00 4.39
CA ILE A 16 -12.13 -7.98 4.92
C ILE A 16 -11.65 -8.42 6.29
N ARG A 17 -12.56 -8.46 7.25
CA ARG A 17 -12.29 -8.92 8.61
C ARG A 17 -12.99 -10.25 8.86
N ASP A 18 -12.36 -11.12 9.65
CA ASP A 18 -13.02 -12.30 10.19
C ASP A 18 -13.93 -11.95 11.39
N GLU A 19 -14.57 -12.96 11.97
CA GLU A 19 -15.49 -12.80 13.11
C GLU A 19 -14.79 -12.26 14.38
N ALA A 20 -13.48 -12.50 14.53
CA ALA A 20 -12.66 -11.96 15.62
C ALA A 20 -12.18 -10.53 15.34
N GLY A 21 -12.49 -9.97 14.17
CA GLY A 21 -12.12 -8.63 13.75
C GLY A 21 -10.73 -8.51 13.15
N ARG A 22 -10.02 -9.62 12.92
CA ARG A 22 -8.71 -9.65 12.26
C ARG A 22 -8.88 -9.39 10.78
N VAL A 23 -8.05 -8.51 10.21
CA VAL A 23 -8.02 -8.27 8.76
C VAL A 23 -7.37 -9.48 8.08
N VAL A 24 -8.14 -10.20 7.27
CA VAL A 24 -7.68 -11.42 6.57
C VAL A 24 -7.39 -11.17 5.09
N LEU A 25 -7.89 -10.06 4.55
CA LEU A 25 -7.58 -9.59 3.21
C LEU A 25 -7.46 -8.07 3.25
N PHE A 26 -6.38 -7.54 2.70
CA PHE A 26 -6.20 -6.11 2.45
C PHE A 26 -6.14 -5.88 0.94
N TYR A 27 -7.00 -4.99 0.44
CA TYR A 27 -7.05 -4.62 -0.97
C TYR A 27 -6.68 -3.15 -1.14
N SER A 28 -5.57 -2.92 -1.82
CA SER A 28 -5.03 -1.60 -2.10
C SER A 28 -5.56 -1.09 -3.43
N PHE A 29 -6.59 -0.26 -3.41
CA PHE A 29 -7.30 0.22 -4.60
C PHE A 29 -6.80 1.61 -5.02
N ASN A 30 -6.33 1.75 -6.26
CA ASN A 30 -5.83 3.01 -6.83
C ASN A 30 -4.77 3.72 -5.95
N THR A 31 -4.06 2.99 -5.10
CA THR A 31 -2.97 3.51 -4.27
C THR A 31 -1.61 3.36 -4.93
N ASP A 32 -1.45 2.28 -5.70
CA ASP A 32 -0.22 1.93 -6.43
C ASP A 32 1.00 1.76 -5.49
N LEU A 33 0.79 1.06 -4.35
CA LEU A 33 1.83 0.87 -3.34
C LEU A 33 3.09 0.17 -3.88
N SER A 34 2.89 -0.76 -4.82
CA SER A 34 3.96 -1.52 -5.47
C SER A 34 4.98 -0.61 -6.14
N ASP A 35 4.52 0.45 -6.81
CA ASP A 35 5.36 1.34 -7.61
C ASP A 35 6.36 2.07 -6.70
N GLY A 36 5.94 2.41 -5.49
CA GLY A 36 6.82 3.00 -4.48
C GLY A 36 7.83 2.02 -3.86
N TRP A 37 7.67 0.72 -4.09
CA TRP A 37 8.61 -0.32 -3.65
C TRP A 37 9.65 -0.67 -4.71
N GLU A 38 9.44 -0.26 -5.96
CA GLU A 38 10.38 -0.48 -7.05
C GLU A 38 11.60 0.45 -6.96
N SER A 39 12.60 0.19 -7.81
CA SER A 39 13.75 1.08 -7.93
C SER A 39 13.29 2.49 -8.35
N PRO A 40 13.92 3.57 -7.83
CA PRO A 40 13.49 4.94 -8.11
C PRO A 40 13.39 5.25 -9.61
N GLU A 41 14.27 4.67 -10.43
CA GLU A 41 14.34 4.89 -11.87
C GLU A 41 13.15 4.33 -12.68
N VAL A 42 12.27 3.52 -12.09
CA VAL A 42 11.13 2.92 -12.84
C VAL A 42 9.98 3.93 -13.01
N HIS A 43 9.60 4.59 -11.91
CA HIS A 43 8.45 5.51 -11.87
C HIS A 43 8.82 6.96 -11.55
N ASP A 44 10.07 7.24 -11.13
CA ASP A 44 10.57 8.56 -10.72
C ASP A 44 9.67 9.27 -9.67
N ASP A 45 9.02 8.47 -8.82
CA ASP A 45 8.17 8.99 -7.76
C ASP A 45 8.99 9.71 -6.68
N PRO A 46 8.46 10.79 -6.08
CA PRO A 46 9.16 11.53 -5.03
C PRO A 46 9.63 10.62 -3.88
N PRO A 47 10.82 10.87 -3.30
CA PRO A 47 11.36 10.05 -2.20
C PRO A 47 10.38 9.87 -1.04
N GLU A 48 9.59 10.89 -0.71
CA GLU A 48 8.62 10.87 0.38
C GLU A 48 7.43 9.94 0.07
N ALA A 49 7.01 9.88 -1.19
CA ALA A 49 5.95 8.97 -1.63
C ALA A 49 6.43 7.51 -1.54
N ARG A 50 7.66 7.25 -2.03
CA ARG A 50 8.30 5.92 -1.94
C ARG A 50 8.48 5.48 -0.49
N GLU A 51 8.92 6.38 0.39
CA GLU A 51 9.03 6.08 1.83
C GLU A 51 7.65 5.75 2.44
N ALA A 52 6.61 6.51 2.10
CA ALA A 52 5.25 6.22 2.56
C ALA A 52 4.74 4.86 2.06
N ALA A 53 5.06 4.49 0.81
CA ALA A 53 4.76 3.17 0.27
C ALA A 53 5.45 2.06 1.06
N LEU A 54 6.77 2.18 1.27
CA LEU A 54 7.58 1.20 2.01
C LEU A 54 7.08 1.03 3.45
N ARG A 55 6.79 2.13 4.16
CA ARG A 55 6.20 2.10 5.51
C ARG A 55 4.87 1.33 5.52
N MET A 56 4.00 1.56 4.54
CA MET A 56 2.74 0.82 4.43
C MET A 56 2.98 -0.68 4.15
N GLY A 57 3.93 -1.02 3.28
CA GLY A 57 4.32 -2.40 3.01
C GLY A 57 4.81 -3.12 4.27
N VAL A 58 5.68 -2.48 5.05
CA VAL A 58 6.14 -2.99 6.35
C VAL A 58 4.97 -3.18 7.30
N ASN A 59 4.04 -2.22 7.39
CA ASN A 59 2.86 -2.36 8.24
C ASN A 59 2.00 -3.57 7.86
N ILE A 60 1.80 -3.84 6.57
CA ILE A 60 1.03 -5.00 6.08
C ILE A 60 1.72 -6.30 6.49
N VAL A 61 3.02 -6.41 6.27
CA VAL A 61 3.80 -7.62 6.60
C VAL A 61 3.86 -7.85 8.10
N VAL A 62 4.17 -6.82 8.88
CA VAL A 62 4.18 -6.89 10.35
C VAL A 62 2.81 -7.30 10.85
N TYR A 63 1.73 -6.68 10.36
CA TYR A 63 0.38 -7.03 10.75
C TYR A 63 0.09 -8.52 10.52
N ALA A 64 0.36 -9.03 9.32
CA ALA A 64 0.09 -10.41 8.94
C ALA A 64 0.89 -11.44 9.77
N LEU A 65 2.08 -11.06 10.26
CA LEU A 65 2.98 -11.95 11.00
C LEU A 65 2.82 -11.87 12.52
N THR A 66 2.25 -10.79 13.06
CA THR A 66 2.18 -10.57 14.51
C THR A 66 0.78 -10.44 15.10
N TYR A 67 -0.27 -10.34 14.26
CA TYR A 67 -1.67 -10.24 14.69
C TYR A 67 -2.55 -11.22 13.89
#